data_AF-A0A2A5T7P4-F1
#
_entry.id   AF-A0A2A5T7P4-F1
#
_cell.length_a   1.000
_cell.length_b   1.000
_cell.length_c   1.000
_cell.angle_alpha   90.00
_cell.angle_beta   90.00
_cell.angle_gamma   90.00
#
_symmetry.space_group_name_H-M   'P 1'
#
loop_
_entity.id
_entity.type
_entity.pdbx_description
1 polymer ?
#
loop_
_entity_poly.entity_id
_entity_poly.type
_entity_poly.pdbx_seq_one_letter_code
_entity_poly.pdbx_strand_id
1 'polypeptide(L)' 'MTIVIAFHQFGYLDFKTYYIHFVCCYPTNEFPELISYTRMLKLMQSVLVPLCSYLTLRLRQGRQELPSLIHPIYRFATT' A
#
# COMPACT_ATOMS: atom_id res chain seq x y z
N MET A 1 -8.24 1.63 4.56
CA MET A 1 -6.98 1.82 5.30
C MET A 1 -6.54 0.55 6.01
N THR A 2 -7.41 -0.14 6.75
CA THR A 2 -7.09 -1.38 7.50
C THR A 2 -6.39 -2.46 6.66
N ILE A 3 -6.85 -2.70 5.43
CA ILE A 3 -6.27 -3.71 4.53
C ILE A 3 -4.80 -3.40 4.17
N VAL A 4 -4.44 -2.11 4.04
CA VAL A 4 -3.06 -1.67 3.73
C VAL A 4 -2.16 -1.78 4.95
N ILE A 5 -2.68 -1.46 6.13
CA ILE A 5 -1.95 -1.59 7.40
C ILE A 5 -1.69 -3.06 7.69
N ALA A 6 -2.71 -3.91 7.55
CA ALA A 6 -2.59 -5.35 7.68
C ALA A 6 -1.57 -5.93 6.68
N PHE A 7 -1.61 -5.52 5.41
CA PHE A 7 -0.61 -5.94 4.42
C PHE A 7 0.83 -5.70 4.91
N HIS A 8 1.10 -4.50 5.43
CA HIS A 8 2.41 -4.14 5.97
C HIS A 8 2.77 -4.96 7.23
N GLN A 9 1.80 -5.23 8.10
CA GLN A 9 2.01 -6.02 9.33
C GLN A 9 2.26 -7.50 9.04
N PHE A 10 1.59 -8.07 8.05
CA PHE A 10 1.75 -9.49 7.69
C PHE A 10 3.01 -9.76 6.85
N GLY A 11 3.66 -8.74 6.31
CA GLY A 11 4.97 -8.87 5.66
C GLY A 11 4.94 -9.64 4.33
N TYR A 12 3.80 -9.67 3.64
CA TYR A 12 3.71 -10.26 2.30
C TYR A 12 4.59 -9.51 1.31
N LEU A 13 5.27 -10.26 0.43
CA LEU A 13 6.19 -9.70 -0.57
C LEU A 13 5.45 -8.87 -1.64
N ASP A 14 4.28 -9.34 -2.05
CA ASP A 14 3.48 -8.70 -3.07
C ASP A 14 2.01 -8.56 -2.63
N PHE A 15 1.43 -7.42 -2.97
CA PHE A 15 0.07 -7.08 -2.56
C PHE A 15 -0.96 -8.00 -3.21
N LYS A 16 -0.66 -8.56 -4.39
CA LYS A 16 -1.54 -9.48 -5.10
C LYS A 16 -1.71 -10.80 -4.35
N THR A 17 -0.62 -11.41 -3.89
CA THR A 17 -0.66 -12.64 -3.08
C THR A 17 -1.38 -12.40 -1.76
N TYR A 18 -1.09 -11.29 -1.09
CA TYR A 18 -1.84 -10.90 0.11
C TYR A 18 -3.35 -10.75 -0.18
N TYR A 19 -3.72 -10.07 -1.25
CA TYR A 19 -5.11 -9.83 -1.59
C TYR A 19 -5.86 -11.14 -1.87
N ILE A 20 -5.25 -12.09 -2.59
CA ILE A 20 -5.87 -13.37 -2.92
C ILE A 20 -5.96 -14.29 -1.71
N HIS A 21 -4.88 -14.43 -0.94
CA HIS A 21 -4.80 -15.42 0.14
C HIS A 21 -5.41 -14.94 1.47
N PHE A 22 -5.37 -13.63 1.71
CA PHE A 22 -5.89 -13.05 2.94
C PHE A 22 -7.22 -12.36 2.62
N VAL A 23 -7.22 -11.28 1.84
CA VAL A 23 -8.41 -10.43 1.68
C VAL A 23 -9.61 -11.14 1.05
N CYS A 24 -9.41 -11.98 0.03
CA CYS A 24 -10.51 -12.76 -0.57
C CYS A 24 -11.01 -13.92 0.32
N CYS A 25 -10.21 -14.38 1.27
CA CYS A 25 -10.55 -15.48 2.16
C CYS A 25 -11.26 -15.02 3.44
N TYR A 26 -11.24 -13.72 3.75
CA TYR A 26 -11.96 -13.17 4.89
C TYR A 26 -13.48 -13.22 4.64
N PRO A 27 -14.28 -13.56 5.68
CA PRO A 27 -15.72 -13.63 5.55
C PRO A 27 -16.29 -12.27 5.12
N THR A 28 -17.04 -12.27 4.02
CA THR A 28 -17.71 -11.11 3.43
C THR A 28 -18.67 -10.39 4.38
N ASN A 29 -18.95 -10.95 5.56
CA ASN A 29 -19.76 -10.31 6.58
C ASN A 29 -19.09 -9.05 7.17
N GLU A 30 -17.76 -8.99 7.18
CA GLU A 30 -17.01 -7.80 7.60
C GLU A 30 -16.80 -6.80 6.45
N PHE A 31 -16.87 -7.28 5.21
CA PHE A 31 -16.70 -6.49 3.99
C PHE A 31 -17.78 -6.87 2.96
N PRO A 32 -19.03 -6.40 3.15
CA PRO A 32 -20.17 -6.82 2.32
C PRO A 32 -20.02 -6.41 0.85
N GLU A 33 -19.26 -5.36 0.58
CA GLU A 33 -18.86 -4.96 -0.77
C GLU A 33 -17.34 -5.08 -0.88
N LEU A 34 -16.84 -6.30 -1.10
CA LEU A 34 -15.43 -6.53 -1.29
C LEU A 34 -14.93 -5.75 -2.52
N ILE A 35 -14.13 -4.72 -2.26
CA ILE A 35 -13.58 -3.82 -3.27
C ILE A 35 -12.68 -4.63 -4.20
N SER A 36 -12.98 -4.67 -5.50
CA SER A 36 -12.13 -5.38 -6.47
C SER A 36 -10.64 -4.99 -6.35
N TYR A 37 -9.74 -5.95 -6.61
CA TYR A 37 -8.29 -5.73 -6.56
C TYR A 37 -7.86 -4.42 -7.24
N THR A 38 -8.38 -4.16 -8.44
CA THR A 38 -8.07 -2.95 -9.21
C THR A 38 -8.54 -1.66 -8.53
N ARG A 39 -9.73 -1.67 -7.90
CA ARG A 39 -10.24 -0.50 -7.16
C ARG A 39 -9.45 -0.32 -5.86
N MET A 40 -9.06 -1.41 -5.20
CA MET A 40 -8.18 -1.38 -4.02
C MET A 40 -6.81 -0.78 -4.37
N LEU A 41 -6.20 -1.21 -5.48
CA LEU A 41 -4.90 -0.70 -5.93
C LEU A 41 -4.95 0.82 -6.20
N LYS A 42 -6.01 1.30 -6.87
CA LYS A 42 -6.21 2.75 -7.11
C LYS A 42 -6.36 3.53 -5.81
N LEU A 43 -7.10 2.99 -4.84
CA LEU A 43 -7.27 3.61 -3.51
C LEU A 43 -5.97 3.64 -2.71
N MET A 44 -5.12 2.62 -2.85
CA MET A 44 -3.79 2.61 -2.23
C MET A 44 -2.90 3.68 -2.83
N GLN A 45 -2.85 3.76 -4.16
CA GLN A 45 -2.07 4.77 -4.86
C GLN A 45 -2.52 6.20 -4.52
N SER A 46 -3.83 6.45 -4.43
CA SER A 46 -4.35 7.79 -4.11
C SER A 46 -3.96 8.30 -2.72
N VAL A 47 -3.59 7.41 -1.79
CA VAL A 47 -3.16 7.77 -0.43
C VAL A 47 -1.65 7.71 -0.29
N LEU A 48 -1.00 6.67 -0.83
CA LEU A 48 0.45 6.48 -0.70
C LEU A 48 1.25 7.55 -1.46
N VAL A 49 0.79 7.96 -2.65
CA VAL A 49 1.48 8.99 -3.45
C VAL A 49 1.58 10.33 -2.72
N PRO A 50 0.46 10.95 -2.25
CA PRO A 50 0.56 12.21 -1.51
C PRO A 50 1.26 12.06 -0.17
N LEU A 51 1.11 10.91 0.51
CA LEU A 51 1.83 10.65 1.76
C LEU A 51 3.34 10.60 1.55
N CYS A 52 3.81 9.90 0.51
CA CYS A 52 5.23 9.84 0.17
C CYS A 52 5.76 11.20 -0.27
N SER A 53 4.98 11.96 -1.03
CA SER A 53 5.32 13.33 -1.41
C SER A 53 5.50 14.23 -0.17
N TYR A 54 4.54 14.18 0.76
CA TYR A 54 4.59 14.92 2.01
C TYR A 54 5.80 14.54 2.87
N LEU A 55 6.02 13.23 3.07
CA LEU A 55 7.15 12.73 3.86
C LEU A 55 8.48 13.08 3.21
N THR A 56 8.60 12.97 1.89
CA THR A 56 9.81 13.36 1.15
C THR A 56 10.07 14.85 1.32
N LEU A 57 9.04 15.69 1.20
CA LEU A 57 9.17 17.14 1.39
C LEU A 57 9.65 17.49 2.81
N ARG A 58 9.10 16.83 3.83
CA ARG A 58 9.47 17.01 5.24
C ARG A 58 10.86 16.47 5.58
N LEU A 59 11.22 15.28 5.07
CA LEU A 59 12.50 14.63 5.38
C LEU A 59 13.67 15.26 4.62
N ARG A 60 13.42 15.85 3.43
CA ARG A 60 14.43 16.58 2.66
C ARG A 60 14.88 17.88 3.35
N GLN A 61 14.12 18.40 4.31
CA GLN A 61 14.57 19.48 5.19
C GLN A 61 15.60 19.03 6.24
N GLY A 62 15.83 17.71 6.42
CA GLY A 62 16.65 17.18 7.53
C GLY A 62 17.77 16.19 7.20
N ARG A 63 17.80 15.51 6.05
CA ARG A 63 18.90 14.59 5.67
C ARG A 63 18.87 14.23 4.18
N GLN A 64 20.06 14.18 3.56
CA GLN A 64 20.27 14.09 2.10
C GLN A 64 20.31 12.65 1.54
N GLU A 65 19.89 11.63 2.28
CA GLU A 65 20.04 10.22 1.90
C GLU A 65 18.67 9.53 1.78
N LEU A 66 18.01 9.66 0.62
CA LEU A 66 16.72 9.01 0.37
C LEU A 66 16.50 8.33 -1.01
N PRO A 67 17.50 7.84 -1.78
CA PRO A 67 17.17 7.08 -2.99
C PRO A 67 16.61 5.67 -2.70
N SER A 68 16.90 5.09 -1.53
CA SER A 68 16.66 3.66 -1.24
C SER A 68 15.25 3.32 -0.76
N LEU A 69 14.53 4.27 -0.14
CA LEU A 69 13.17 4.04 0.38
C LEU A 69 12.06 4.38 -0.61
N ILE A 70 12.38 5.12 -1.67
CA ILE A 70 11.43 5.51 -2.73
C ILE A 70 11.19 4.32 -3.68
N HIS A 71 12.23 3.54 -3.97
CA HIS A 71 12.15 2.45 -4.94
C HIS A 71 11.16 1.32 -4.58
N PRO A 72 11.06 0.86 -3.31
CA PRO A 72 10.07 -0.15 -2.93
C PRO A 72 8.65 0.39 -3.03
N ILE A 73 8.40 1.63 -2.59
CA ILE A 73 7.06 2.21 -2.55
C ILE A 73 6.55 2.54 -3.97
N TYR A 74 7.44 2.99 -4.86
CA TYR A 74 7.11 3.18 -6.27
C TYR A 74 6.92 1.85 -7.03
N ARG A 75 7.63 0.79 -6.65
CA ARG A 75 7.39 -0.56 -7.21
C ARG A 75 5.99 -1.09 -6.88
N PHE A 76 5.42 -0.73 -5.73
CA PHE A 76 4.02 -1.03 -5.39
C PHE A 76 2.99 -0.25 -6.23
N ALA A 77 3.39 0.84 -6.88
CA ALA A 77 2.49 1.67 -7.68
C ALA A 77 2.47 1.28 -9.18
N THR A 78 3.49 0.56 -9.68
CA THR A 78 3.68 0.39 -11.14
C THR A 78 3.60 -1.06 -11.65
N THR A 79 3.48 -2.07 -10.77
CA THR A 79 3.19 -3.48 -11.12
C THR A 79 1.89 -3.96 -10.52
#